data_AF-A0A840CSB9-F1
#
_entry.id   AF-A0A840CSB9-F1
#
_cell.length_a   1.000
_cell.length_b   1.000
_cell.length_c   1.000
_cell.angle_alpha   90.00
_cell.angle_beta   90.00
_cell.angle_gamma   90.00
#
_symmetry.space_group_name_H-M   'P 1'
#
loop_
_entity.id
_entity.type
_entity.pdbx_description
1 polymer ?
#
loop_
_entity_poly.entity_id
_entity_poly.type
_entity_poly.pdbx_seq_one_letter_code
_entity_poly.pdbx_strand_id
1 'polypeptide(L)'
;MNECLVTQLKGVVNNDSLLKLGELRFSLSHTRSSTVSNLFMILSDKANTVSLSETCTMSTSSDMSNPVTVSGSVEIPANTACYFNIPYGSTIDVSIRDKYSIRNLITNGYSYNFRGISFLTSLTGLVLFPSELLVLDSLKQKPATGSFQLIARVNEQYESIVFDAGELKFESIPTTSASIYLNSYKITGKFSPGPISFATTGAISLSVERSNVSFDPAIDLEIKNGKLRDLRISDSLVSGDLGALFAKLLSDGVLWDETTTVGLAARNMDTLSGDIARCPFAFFTNTDGSYNEYRQRGLSSFSWSIRPQGFILALEKVKLGNFVDAMLIDQATKELHPTAAASSWLKSIYVIGTRTAASDAAVQTLTDKGVTVTVTAG
;
A
#
# COMPACT_ATOMS: atom_id res chain seq x y z
N MET A 1 7.48 -51.43 4.53
CA MET A 1 7.77 -50.89 3.19
C MET A 1 6.76 -49.79 2.93
N ASN A 2 7.24 -48.55 2.80
CA ASN A 2 6.41 -47.42 2.41
C ASN A 2 6.28 -47.47 0.88
N GLU A 3 5.28 -48.17 0.37
CA GLU A 3 4.99 -48.14 -1.06
C GLU A 3 4.26 -46.84 -1.38
N CYS A 4 4.93 -45.94 -2.10
CA CYS A 4 4.28 -44.78 -2.70
C CYS A 4 3.42 -45.25 -3.87
N LEU A 5 2.16 -44.83 -3.90
CA LEU A 5 1.30 -44.99 -5.06
C LEU A 5 1.84 -44.13 -6.21
N VAL A 6 2.52 -44.75 -7.17
CA VAL A 6 2.94 -44.09 -8.42
C VAL A 6 1.87 -44.37 -9.47
N THR A 7 0.94 -43.42 -9.68
CA THR A 7 -0.03 -43.52 -10.79
C THR A 7 0.49 -42.74 -11.99
N GLN A 8 0.73 -43.43 -13.11
CA GLN A 8 0.98 -42.79 -14.39
C GLN A 8 -0.38 -42.54 -15.06
N LEU A 9 -0.75 -41.28 -15.28
CA LEU A 9 -1.98 -40.92 -15.98
C LEU A 9 -1.93 -41.47 -17.42
N LYS A 10 -2.92 -42.26 -17.83
CA LYS A 10 -2.95 -43.02 -19.11
C LYS A 10 -3.20 -42.17 -20.36
N GLY A 11 -3.04 -40.86 -20.30
CA GLY A 11 -3.22 -39.99 -21.47
C GLY A 11 -3.18 -38.51 -21.12
N VAL A 12 -3.17 -37.68 -22.16
CA VAL A 12 -3.37 -36.23 -22.06
C VAL A 12 -4.86 -35.97 -22.31
N VAL A 13 -5.55 -35.39 -21.34
CA VAL A 13 -6.93 -34.90 -21.52
C VAL A 13 -6.85 -33.40 -21.71
N ASN A 14 -7.21 -32.91 -22.90
CA ASN A 14 -7.42 -31.48 -23.13
C ASN A 14 -8.76 -31.10 -22.52
N ASN A 15 -8.72 -30.44 -21.37
CA ASN A 15 -9.87 -29.86 -20.72
C ASN A 15 -9.64 -28.36 -20.57
N ASP A 16 -10.24 -27.57 -21.45
CA ASP A 16 -10.07 -26.11 -21.46
C ASP A 16 -10.77 -25.41 -20.28
N SER A 17 -11.61 -26.15 -19.53
CA SER A 17 -12.21 -25.70 -18.28
C SER A 17 -11.28 -25.84 -17.07
N LEU A 18 -10.17 -26.59 -17.17
CA LEU A 18 -9.17 -26.68 -16.11
C LEU A 18 -8.10 -25.60 -16.29
N LEU A 19 -7.70 -24.96 -15.18
CA LEU A 19 -6.54 -24.09 -15.12
C LEU A 19 -5.28 -24.89 -15.43
N LYS A 20 -4.52 -24.49 -16.46
CA LYS A 20 -3.23 -25.12 -16.79
C LYS A 20 -2.19 -24.64 -15.79
N LEU A 21 -1.25 -25.53 -15.43
CA LEU A 21 -0.16 -25.16 -14.53
C LEU A 21 0.66 -24.02 -15.14
N GLY A 22 0.80 -22.92 -14.40
CA GLY A 22 1.49 -21.72 -14.88
C GLY A 22 0.65 -20.77 -15.71
N GLU A 23 -0.63 -21.07 -15.98
CA GLU A 23 -1.56 -20.16 -16.64
C GLU A 23 -2.15 -19.15 -15.63
N LEU A 24 -2.31 -17.90 -16.06
CA LEU A 24 -3.15 -16.92 -15.39
C LEU A 24 -4.44 -16.74 -16.20
N ARG A 25 -5.60 -16.89 -15.56
CA ARG A 25 -6.91 -16.67 -16.19
C ARG A 25 -7.76 -15.71 -15.35
N PHE A 26 -8.38 -14.74 -15.99
CA PHE A 26 -9.27 -13.77 -15.36
C PHE A 26 -10.22 -13.16 -16.38
N SER A 27 -11.31 -12.58 -15.90
CA SER A 27 -12.29 -11.89 -16.75
C SER A 27 -12.13 -10.38 -16.64
N LEU A 28 -12.21 -9.68 -17.79
CA LEU A 28 -12.22 -8.23 -17.91
C LEU A 28 -13.57 -7.79 -18.48
N SER A 29 -14.24 -6.83 -17.85
CA SER A 29 -15.50 -6.27 -18.35
C SER A 29 -15.36 -4.77 -18.59
N HIS A 30 -15.73 -4.31 -19.78
CA HIS A 30 -15.74 -2.89 -20.13
C HIS A 30 -17.16 -2.34 -19.96
N THR A 31 -17.53 -2.07 -18.71
CA THR A 31 -18.92 -1.74 -18.35
C THR A 31 -19.24 -0.25 -18.37
N ARG A 32 -18.22 0.64 -18.40
CA ARG A 32 -18.41 2.10 -18.47
C ARG A 32 -17.50 2.75 -19.51
N SER A 33 -18.03 3.69 -20.28
CA SER A 33 -17.19 4.57 -21.08
C SER A 33 -16.45 5.49 -20.11
N SER A 34 -15.14 5.34 -20.00
CA SER A 34 -14.32 6.24 -19.21
C SER A 34 -13.81 7.39 -20.09
N THR A 35 -13.51 8.54 -19.46
CA THR A 35 -12.83 9.68 -20.12
C THR A 35 -11.31 9.51 -20.17
N VAL A 36 -10.79 8.43 -19.61
CA VAL A 36 -9.38 8.05 -19.60
C VAL A 36 -9.16 6.88 -20.56
N SER A 37 -7.95 6.71 -21.09
CA SER A 37 -7.68 5.60 -22.01
C SER A 37 -7.91 4.25 -21.31
N ASN A 38 -8.95 3.51 -21.73
CA ASN A 38 -9.22 2.15 -21.27
C ASN A 38 -8.18 1.19 -21.84
N LEU A 39 -7.23 0.76 -21.02
CA LEU A 39 -6.07 0.00 -21.50
C LEU A 39 -5.80 -1.17 -20.58
N PHE A 40 -5.75 -2.36 -21.17
CA PHE A 40 -5.23 -3.55 -20.52
C PHE A 40 -3.82 -3.77 -21.08
N MET A 41 -2.78 -3.65 -20.25
CA MET A 41 -1.39 -3.83 -20.69
C MET A 41 -0.76 -5.05 -20.04
N ILE A 42 -0.06 -5.81 -20.87
CA ILE A 42 0.81 -6.91 -20.46
C ILE A 42 2.23 -6.59 -20.93
N LEU A 43 3.19 -6.69 -20.01
CA LEU A 43 4.62 -6.73 -20.32
C LEU A 43 5.20 -8.03 -19.74
N SER A 44 5.90 -8.80 -20.57
CA SER A 44 6.45 -10.10 -20.20
C SER A 44 7.97 -10.14 -20.44
N ASP A 45 8.73 -10.79 -19.56
CA ASP A 45 10.18 -10.99 -19.68
C ASP A 45 10.57 -11.86 -20.87
N LYS A 46 9.65 -12.77 -21.24
CA LYS A 46 9.78 -13.72 -22.33
C LYS A 46 8.58 -13.58 -23.26
N ALA A 47 8.74 -14.03 -24.51
CA ALA A 47 7.60 -14.16 -25.41
C ALA A 47 6.54 -15.04 -24.76
N ASN A 48 5.28 -14.63 -24.86
CA ASN A 48 4.17 -15.28 -24.15
C ASN A 48 2.93 -15.32 -25.05
N THR A 49 2.01 -16.22 -24.74
CA THR A 49 0.75 -16.34 -25.49
C THR A 49 -0.39 -15.84 -24.63
N VAL A 50 -1.15 -14.89 -25.18
CA VAL A 50 -2.37 -14.34 -24.60
C VAL A 50 -3.54 -14.87 -25.41
N SER A 51 -4.51 -15.50 -24.77
CA SER A 51 -5.74 -15.94 -25.42
C SER A 51 -6.91 -15.12 -24.89
N LEU A 52 -7.74 -14.66 -25.82
CA LEU A 52 -8.90 -13.81 -25.59
C LEU A 52 -10.15 -14.56 -26.07
N SER A 53 -11.20 -14.57 -25.24
CA SER A 53 -12.49 -15.19 -25.63
C SER A 53 -13.22 -14.42 -26.73
N GLU A 54 -12.88 -13.16 -26.93
CA GLU A 54 -13.53 -12.23 -27.87
C GLU A 54 -12.51 -11.47 -28.70
N THR A 55 -12.99 -10.85 -29.78
CA THR A 55 -12.15 -10.01 -30.63
C THR A 55 -11.85 -8.67 -29.97
N CYS A 56 -10.57 -8.32 -29.89
CA CYS A 56 -10.08 -7.07 -29.32
C CYS A 56 -9.12 -6.38 -30.31
N THR A 57 -8.67 -5.17 -29.98
CA THR A 57 -7.52 -4.57 -30.67
C THR A 57 -6.31 -4.52 -29.77
N MET A 58 -5.12 -4.67 -30.37
CA MET A 58 -3.84 -4.64 -29.68
C MET A 58 -2.88 -3.64 -30.34
N SER A 59 -2.10 -2.92 -29.54
CA SER A 59 -0.98 -2.08 -29.99
C SER A 59 0.22 -2.25 -29.07
N THR A 60 1.42 -1.91 -29.55
CA THR A 60 2.63 -1.80 -28.72
C THR A 60 2.82 -0.39 -28.13
N SER A 61 1.87 0.52 -28.39
CA SER A 61 1.85 1.88 -27.86
C SER A 61 0.63 2.12 -26.98
N SER A 62 0.81 2.90 -25.91
CA SER A 62 -0.25 3.23 -24.95
C SER A 62 -1.33 4.15 -25.55
N ASP A 63 -1.03 4.86 -26.63
CA ASP A 63 -2.00 5.66 -27.37
C ASP A 63 -2.83 4.85 -28.39
N MET A 64 -2.62 3.52 -28.42
CA MET A 64 -3.24 2.61 -29.39
C MET A 64 -2.96 2.99 -30.85
N SER A 65 -1.83 3.62 -31.14
CA SER A 65 -1.38 3.86 -32.52
C SER A 65 -1.19 2.53 -33.28
N ASN A 66 -1.61 2.50 -34.54
CA ASN A 66 -1.56 1.34 -35.43
C ASN A 66 -2.09 0.03 -34.80
N PRO A 67 -3.35 0.01 -34.35
CA PRO A 67 -3.89 -1.16 -33.66
C PRO A 67 -4.10 -2.32 -34.64
N VAL A 68 -3.81 -3.53 -34.18
CA VAL A 68 -4.07 -4.78 -34.89
C VAL A 68 -5.28 -5.47 -34.26
N THR A 69 -6.15 -6.05 -35.10
CA THR A 69 -7.27 -6.86 -34.60
C THR A 69 -6.78 -8.23 -34.17
N VAL A 70 -7.18 -8.65 -32.97
CA VAL A 70 -6.80 -9.93 -32.37
C VAL A 70 -8.04 -10.72 -32.02
N SER A 71 -8.11 -11.97 -32.47
CA SER A 71 -9.17 -12.93 -32.13
C SER A 71 -8.53 -14.24 -31.70
N GLY A 72 -8.90 -14.78 -30.54
CA GLY A 72 -8.31 -16.00 -30.00
C GLY A 72 -6.93 -15.76 -29.40
N SER A 73 -5.90 -16.47 -29.87
CA SER A 73 -4.54 -16.39 -29.31
C SER A 73 -3.63 -15.44 -30.08
N VAL A 74 -2.88 -14.62 -29.34
CA VAL A 74 -1.82 -13.75 -29.86
C VAL A 74 -0.52 -13.98 -29.10
N GLU A 75 0.58 -13.92 -29.82
CA GLU A 75 1.91 -13.88 -29.21
C GLU A 75 2.26 -12.44 -28.85
N ILE A 76 2.64 -12.21 -27.60
CA ILE A 76 3.22 -10.95 -27.16
C ILE A 76 4.75 -11.09 -27.11
N PRO A 77 5.53 -10.17 -27.70
CA PRO A 77 6.99 -10.26 -27.69
C PRO A 77 7.59 -10.08 -26.29
N ALA A 78 8.76 -10.66 -26.07
CA ALA A 78 9.55 -10.41 -24.87
C ALA A 78 9.88 -8.91 -24.74
N ASN A 79 9.83 -8.41 -23.51
CA ASN A 79 10.20 -7.04 -23.13
C ASN A 79 9.47 -5.93 -23.91
N THR A 80 8.31 -6.23 -24.49
CA THR A 80 7.48 -5.27 -25.22
C THR A 80 6.13 -5.13 -24.52
N ALA A 81 5.74 -3.91 -24.18
CA ALA A 81 4.42 -3.66 -23.61
C ALA A 81 3.36 -3.81 -24.71
N CYS A 82 2.39 -4.69 -24.48
CA CYS A 82 1.27 -4.91 -25.38
C CYS A 82 0.00 -4.39 -24.71
N TYR A 83 -0.66 -3.43 -25.36
CA TYR A 83 -1.86 -2.77 -24.91
C TYR A 83 -3.05 -3.33 -25.67
N PHE A 84 -4.08 -3.74 -24.95
CA PHE A 84 -5.32 -4.29 -25.45
C PHE A 84 -6.45 -3.31 -25.15
N ASN A 85 -7.26 -3.03 -26.16
CA ASN A 85 -8.50 -2.30 -26.03
C ASN A 85 -9.68 -3.27 -26.25
N ILE A 86 -10.53 -3.34 -25.24
CA ILE A 86 -11.66 -4.26 -25.18
C ILE A 86 -12.91 -3.46 -25.55
N PRO A 87 -13.78 -3.96 -26.46
CA PRO A 87 -14.97 -3.24 -26.87
C PRO A 87 -15.88 -2.84 -25.70
N TYR A 88 -16.46 -1.63 -25.75
CA TYR A 88 -17.43 -1.19 -24.73
C TYR A 88 -18.64 -2.13 -24.68
N GLY A 89 -19.10 -2.45 -23.47
CA GLY A 89 -20.21 -3.37 -23.23
C GLY A 89 -19.85 -4.85 -23.32
N SER A 90 -18.57 -5.19 -23.50
CA SER A 90 -18.13 -6.60 -23.56
C SER A 90 -17.49 -7.07 -22.25
N THR A 91 -17.62 -8.36 -22.00
CA THR A 91 -16.86 -9.11 -20.99
C THR A 91 -16.04 -10.15 -21.72
N ILE A 92 -14.74 -10.18 -21.45
CA ILE A 92 -13.80 -11.11 -22.08
C ILE A 92 -13.07 -11.91 -21.02
N ASP A 93 -12.80 -13.17 -21.33
CA ASP A 93 -11.85 -13.98 -20.57
C ASP A 93 -10.48 -13.87 -21.20
N VAL A 94 -9.49 -13.55 -20.36
CA VAL A 94 -8.08 -13.47 -20.72
C VAL A 94 -7.35 -14.65 -20.09
N SER A 95 -6.57 -15.35 -20.91
CA SER A 95 -5.64 -16.39 -20.49
C SER A 95 -4.23 -16.00 -20.90
N ILE A 96 -3.30 -15.98 -19.95
CA ILE A 96 -1.87 -15.77 -20.21
C ILE A 96 -1.15 -17.06 -19.88
N ARG A 97 -0.52 -17.66 -20.88
CA ARG A 97 0.00 -19.03 -20.82
C ARG A 97 1.10 -19.22 -19.79
N ASP A 98 2.04 -18.28 -19.70
CA ASP A 98 3.13 -18.30 -18.74
C ASP A 98 3.04 -17.11 -17.78
N LYS A 99 2.33 -17.29 -16.67
CA LYS A 99 2.17 -16.25 -15.66
C LYS A 99 3.47 -15.87 -14.96
N TYR A 100 4.46 -16.76 -14.98
CA TYR A 100 5.75 -16.53 -14.33
C TYR A 100 6.67 -15.64 -15.17
N SER A 101 6.35 -15.31 -16.42
CA SER A 101 7.10 -14.32 -17.20
C SER A 101 6.47 -12.94 -17.19
N ILE A 102 5.27 -12.76 -16.63
CA ILE A 102 4.61 -11.46 -16.56
C ILE A 102 5.41 -10.53 -15.64
N ARG A 103 5.95 -9.45 -16.20
CA ARG A 103 6.67 -8.39 -15.49
C ARG A 103 5.71 -7.30 -15.00
N ASN A 104 4.87 -6.77 -15.89
CA ASN A 104 3.85 -5.78 -15.54
C ASN A 104 2.48 -6.21 -16.06
N LEU A 105 1.47 -5.98 -15.23
CA LEU A 105 0.07 -6.11 -15.59
C LEU A 105 -0.66 -4.81 -15.19
N ILE A 106 -1.22 -4.12 -16.17
CA ILE A 106 -2.00 -2.89 -15.93
C ILE A 106 -3.41 -3.09 -16.45
N THR A 107 -4.40 -2.75 -15.63
CA THR A 107 -5.79 -2.65 -16.07
C THR A 107 -6.29 -1.25 -15.77
N ASN A 108 -6.81 -0.56 -16.79
CA ASN A 108 -7.43 0.75 -16.63
C ASN A 108 -8.81 0.79 -17.26
N GLY A 109 -9.81 1.17 -16.46
CA GLY A 109 -11.18 1.38 -16.92
C GLY A 109 -12.00 0.10 -17.15
N TYR A 110 -11.46 -1.05 -16.74
CA TYR A 110 -12.15 -2.34 -16.77
C TYR A 110 -12.55 -2.77 -15.36
N SER A 111 -13.67 -3.48 -15.24
CA SER A 111 -14.01 -4.27 -14.06
C SER A 111 -13.37 -5.65 -14.19
N TYR A 112 -12.90 -6.21 -13.07
CA TYR A 112 -12.13 -7.44 -13.12
C TYR A 112 -12.37 -8.36 -11.94
N ASN A 113 -12.33 -9.66 -12.24
CA ASN A 113 -12.38 -10.72 -11.27
C ASN A 113 -11.09 -11.55 -11.40
N PHE A 114 -10.07 -11.17 -10.63
CA PHE A 114 -8.82 -11.91 -10.59
C PHE A 114 -8.94 -13.08 -9.62
N ARG A 115 -9.51 -14.18 -10.11
CA ARG A 115 -9.43 -15.46 -9.38
C ARG A 115 -8.04 -16.06 -9.60
N GLY A 116 -7.28 -16.28 -8.53
CA GLY A 116 -6.04 -17.06 -8.60
C GLY A 116 -4.81 -16.32 -9.15
N ILE A 117 -4.71 -15.01 -8.91
CA ILE A 117 -3.47 -14.23 -9.16
C ILE A 117 -2.29 -14.66 -8.26
N SER A 118 -2.52 -15.65 -7.39
CA SER A 118 -1.50 -16.30 -6.59
C SER A 118 -0.35 -16.83 -7.48
N PHE A 119 0.88 -16.66 -6.98
CA PHE A 119 2.13 -17.18 -7.56
C PHE A 119 2.63 -16.46 -8.82
N LEU A 120 2.38 -15.17 -8.99
CA LEU A 120 3.09 -14.35 -9.98
C LEU A 120 4.51 -14.02 -9.48
N THR A 121 5.50 -14.82 -9.86
CA THR A 121 6.86 -14.72 -9.31
C THR A 121 7.77 -13.71 -9.98
N SER A 122 7.42 -13.19 -11.16
CA SER A 122 8.26 -12.21 -11.88
C SER A 122 7.62 -10.83 -11.97
N LEU A 123 6.48 -10.65 -11.30
CA LEU A 123 5.74 -9.40 -11.35
C LEU A 123 6.47 -8.31 -10.57
N THR A 124 6.89 -7.26 -11.25
CA THR A 124 7.47 -6.04 -10.64
C THR A 124 6.43 -4.94 -10.50
N GLY A 125 5.32 -5.00 -11.24
CA GLY A 125 4.24 -4.01 -11.15
C GLY A 125 2.86 -4.61 -11.40
N LEU A 126 1.94 -4.41 -10.44
CA LEU A 126 0.50 -4.65 -10.60
C LEU A 126 -0.23 -3.34 -10.40
N VAL A 127 -0.80 -2.81 -11.48
CA VAL A 127 -1.51 -1.53 -11.45
C VAL A 127 -2.96 -1.74 -11.86
N LEU A 128 -3.85 -1.43 -10.93
CA LEU A 128 -5.25 -1.79 -10.95
C LEU A 128 -6.08 -0.51 -10.83
N PHE A 129 -6.72 -0.08 -11.93
CA PHE A 129 -7.65 1.04 -11.97
C PHE A 129 -9.04 0.54 -12.39
N PRO A 130 -9.84 -0.04 -11.48
CA PRO A 130 -11.14 -0.58 -11.82
C PRO A 130 -12.15 0.52 -12.13
N SER A 131 -13.08 0.22 -13.03
CA SER A 131 -14.24 1.07 -13.31
C SER A 131 -15.47 0.72 -12.49
N GLU A 132 -15.60 -0.49 -11.93
CA GLU A 132 -16.70 -0.83 -10.99
C GLU A 132 -16.26 -1.81 -9.88
N LEU A 133 -15.88 -3.04 -10.21
CA LEU A 133 -15.58 -4.08 -9.22
C LEU A 133 -14.16 -4.63 -9.41
N LEU A 134 -13.44 -4.76 -8.30
CA LEU A 134 -12.20 -5.52 -8.17
C LEU A 134 -12.39 -6.56 -7.06
N VAL A 135 -12.24 -7.84 -7.39
CA VAL A 135 -12.09 -8.93 -6.42
C VAL A 135 -10.69 -9.53 -6.55
N LEU A 136 -9.89 -9.46 -5.47
CA LEU A 136 -8.58 -10.12 -5.37
C LEU A 136 -8.67 -11.26 -4.35
N ASP A 137 -8.82 -12.50 -4.83
CA ASP A 137 -8.74 -13.67 -3.97
C ASP A 137 -7.26 -14.09 -3.81
N SER A 138 -6.71 -13.89 -2.60
CA SER A 138 -5.40 -14.39 -2.16
C SER A 138 -4.20 -14.04 -3.07
N LEU A 139 -3.70 -12.80 -2.99
CA LEU A 139 -2.45 -12.41 -3.65
C LEU A 139 -1.25 -12.97 -2.87
N LYS A 140 -0.71 -14.12 -3.31
CA LYS A 140 0.57 -14.67 -2.84
C LYS A 140 1.66 -14.33 -3.83
N GLN A 141 2.56 -13.43 -3.45
CA GLN A 141 3.65 -12.99 -4.32
C GLN A 141 5.03 -13.31 -3.76
N LYS A 142 5.92 -13.67 -4.69
CA LYS A 142 7.37 -13.79 -4.50
C LYS A 142 8.03 -13.13 -5.72
N PRO A 143 8.11 -11.80 -5.79
CA PRO A 143 8.61 -11.10 -6.97
C PRO A 143 10.08 -11.44 -7.24
N ALA A 144 10.47 -11.38 -8.51
CA ALA A 144 11.84 -11.50 -8.95
C ALA A 144 12.64 -10.25 -8.52
N THR A 145 13.97 -10.36 -8.52
CA THR A 145 14.90 -9.28 -8.16
C THR A 145 14.53 -7.96 -8.84
N GLY A 146 14.24 -6.90 -8.08
CA GLY A 146 13.77 -5.62 -8.64
C GLY A 146 13.19 -4.67 -7.59
N SER A 147 12.36 -3.69 -8.00
CA SER A 147 11.45 -2.93 -7.13
C SER A 147 10.01 -3.36 -7.44
N PHE A 148 9.15 -3.49 -6.42
CA PHE A 148 7.76 -3.93 -6.59
C PHE A 148 6.75 -2.81 -6.30
N GLN A 149 5.77 -2.64 -7.19
CA GLN A 149 4.68 -1.68 -7.00
C GLN A 149 3.30 -2.35 -7.15
N LEU A 150 2.49 -2.30 -6.09
CA LEU A 150 1.06 -2.57 -6.14
C LEU A 150 0.31 -1.24 -6.01
N ILE A 151 -0.37 -0.84 -7.07
CA ILE A 151 -1.23 0.34 -7.06
C ILE A 151 -2.65 -0.12 -7.32
N ALA A 152 -3.54 0.09 -6.35
CA ALA A 152 -4.98 0.04 -6.56
C ALA A 152 -5.58 1.43 -6.35
N ARG A 153 -6.15 2.00 -7.42
CA ARG A 153 -6.74 3.35 -7.40
C ARG A 153 -8.10 3.31 -8.09
N VAL A 154 -9.15 3.81 -7.44
CA VAL A 154 -10.44 4.05 -8.10
C VAL A 154 -10.54 5.54 -8.38
N ASN A 155 -10.86 5.92 -9.62
CA ASN A 155 -11.19 7.32 -9.87
C ASN A 155 -12.52 7.69 -9.20
N GLU A 156 -12.62 8.94 -8.74
CA GLU A 156 -13.69 9.42 -7.84
C GLU A 156 -15.13 9.23 -8.38
N GLN A 157 -15.29 9.00 -9.70
CA GLN A 157 -16.57 8.83 -10.40
C GLN A 157 -17.18 7.40 -10.36
N TYR A 158 -16.46 6.36 -9.92
CA TYR A 158 -16.85 4.94 -10.13
C TYR A 158 -17.24 4.20 -8.87
N GLU A 159 -18.26 3.33 -8.81
CA GLU A 159 -18.77 2.64 -7.59
C GLU A 159 -17.77 1.67 -6.91
N SER A 160 -18.10 1.16 -5.70
CA SER A 160 -17.26 0.47 -4.70
C SER A 160 -16.30 -0.63 -5.21
N ILE A 161 -15.01 -0.60 -4.84
CA ILE A 161 -14.14 -1.79 -4.77
C ILE A 161 -14.41 -2.57 -3.46
N VAL A 162 -14.68 -3.87 -3.54
CA VAL A 162 -14.66 -4.75 -2.37
C VAL A 162 -13.33 -5.53 -2.35
N PHE A 163 -12.36 -5.06 -1.57
CA PHE A 163 -11.20 -5.84 -1.14
C PHE A 163 -11.66 -6.82 -0.04
N ASP A 164 -12.31 -7.92 -0.42
CA ASP A 164 -12.48 -9.06 0.48
C ASP A 164 -11.15 -9.86 0.50
N ALA A 165 -10.11 -9.23 1.05
CA ALA A 165 -8.77 -9.80 1.11
C ALA A 165 -8.73 -10.88 2.20
N GLY A 166 -9.28 -12.05 1.89
CA GLY A 166 -9.19 -13.25 2.71
C GLY A 166 -7.75 -13.71 2.98
N GLU A 167 -6.73 -13.09 2.35
CA GLU A 167 -5.30 -13.13 2.71
C GLU A 167 -4.47 -12.26 1.74
N LEU A 168 -4.13 -11.02 2.09
CA LEU A 168 -3.04 -10.28 1.42
C LEU A 168 -1.70 -10.67 2.10
N LYS A 169 -1.16 -11.83 1.72
CA LYS A 169 0.12 -12.33 2.23
C LYS A 169 1.22 -12.16 1.19
N PHE A 170 2.08 -11.18 1.42
CA PHE A 170 3.38 -11.10 0.75
C PHE A 170 4.32 -12.02 1.53
N GLU A 171 4.64 -13.20 1.02
CA GLU A 171 5.44 -14.20 1.76
C GLU A 171 6.96 -13.93 1.67
N SER A 172 7.39 -13.12 0.70
CA SER A 172 8.72 -12.51 0.64
C SER A 172 8.80 -11.55 -0.54
N ILE A 173 9.21 -10.31 -0.33
CA ILE A 173 9.53 -9.38 -1.42
C ILE A 173 11.06 -9.17 -1.39
N PRO A 174 11.86 -9.95 -2.13
CA PRO A 174 13.31 -9.79 -2.16
C PRO A 174 13.69 -8.60 -3.05
N THR A 175 13.43 -7.37 -2.57
CA THR A 175 13.62 -6.15 -3.38
C THR A 175 14.42 -5.07 -2.66
N THR A 176 14.94 -4.13 -3.45
CA THR A 176 15.55 -2.87 -3.00
C THR A 176 14.52 -1.83 -2.59
N SER A 177 13.25 -2.00 -2.96
CA SER A 177 12.11 -1.23 -2.44
C SER A 177 10.76 -1.89 -2.75
N ALA A 178 9.73 -1.57 -1.96
CA ALA A 178 8.35 -2.01 -2.19
C ALA A 178 7.37 -0.86 -1.95
N SER A 179 6.31 -0.75 -2.75
CA SER A 179 5.25 0.24 -2.50
C SER A 179 3.84 -0.34 -2.71
N ILE A 180 2.97 -0.07 -1.76
CA ILE A 180 1.54 -0.44 -1.79
C ILE A 180 0.72 0.85 -1.65
N TYR A 181 -0.11 1.14 -2.65
CA TYR A 181 -1.04 2.28 -2.64
C TYR A 181 -2.47 1.77 -2.77
N LEU A 182 -3.29 1.98 -1.74
CA LEU A 182 -4.72 1.68 -1.70
C LEU A 182 -5.50 2.98 -1.52
N ASN A 183 -5.85 3.65 -2.62
CA ASN A 183 -6.39 5.01 -2.57
C ASN A 183 -7.80 5.11 -3.18
N SER A 184 -8.87 5.18 -2.36
CA SER A 184 -10.26 5.57 -2.75
C SER A 184 -11.35 5.14 -1.73
N TYR A 185 -12.41 5.97 -1.53
CA TYR A 185 -13.51 5.72 -0.54
C TYR A 185 -14.32 4.48 -0.81
N LYS A 186 -14.08 3.94 -1.98
CA LYS A 186 -14.83 2.85 -2.55
C LYS A 186 -14.13 1.54 -2.30
N ILE A 187 -12.85 1.54 -1.90
CA ILE A 187 -12.10 0.39 -1.40
C ILE A 187 -12.62 0.03 -0.01
N THR A 188 -13.41 -1.04 0.09
CA THR A 188 -13.94 -1.60 1.33
C THR A 188 -13.27 -2.94 1.61
N GLY A 189 -13.11 -3.36 2.87
CA GLY A 189 -12.44 -4.62 3.15
C GLY A 189 -11.83 -4.69 4.53
N LYS A 190 -11.17 -5.80 4.83
CA LYS A 190 -10.26 -5.92 5.98
C LYS A 190 -8.94 -6.49 5.50
N PHE A 191 -7.83 -6.06 6.09
CA PHE A 191 -6.67 -6.94 6.09
C PHE A 191 -7.01 -8.15 6.97
N SER A 192 -6.80 -9.35 6.45
CA SER A 192 -6.98 -10.55 7.26
C SER A 192 -5.93 -10.57 8.38
N PRO A 193 -6.27 -11.01 9.60
CA PRO A 193 -5.30 -11.16 10.68
C PRO A 193 -4.13 -12.03 10.21
N GLY A 194 -2.95 -11.44 10.16
CA GLY A 194 -1.77 -12.09 9.62
C GLY A 194 -0.88 -11.11 8.86
N PRO A 195 0.44 -11.32 8.88
CA PRO A 195 1.39 -10.31 8.47
C PRO A 195 1.34 -10.04 6.96
N ILE A 196 1.14 -8.77 6.58
CA ILE A 196 1.77 -8.24 5.35
C ILE A 196 3.27 -8.31 5.62
N SER A 197 3.93 -9.39 5.19
CA SER A 197 5.34 -9.61 5.48
C SER A 197 6.24 -9.02 4.38
N PHE A 198 7.07 -8.06 4.75
CA PHE A 198 8.10 -7.54 3.85
C PHE A 198 9.45 -8.13 4.27
N ALA A 199 10.03 -9.01 3.44
CA ALA A 199 11.39 -9.53 3.60
C ALA A 199 12.34 -8.86 2.60
N THR A 200 12.49 -7.54 2.71
CA THR A 200 13.28 -6.70 1.80
C THR A 200 14.41 -6.04 2.60
N THR A 201 15.57 -5.77 1.99
CA THR A 201 16.61 -4.89 2.59
C THR A 201 16.40 -3.41 2.24
N GLY A 202 15.35 -3.14 1.47
CA GLY A 202 15.02 -1.89 0.82
C GLY A 202 13.97 -1.03 1.51
N ALA A 203 13.68 0.12 0.89
CA ALA A 203 12.67 1.08 1.36
C ALA A 203 11.23 0.62 1.08
N ILE A 204 10.35 0.68 2.07
CA ILE A 204 8.93 0.29 1.98
C ILE A 204 8.08 1.55 2.09
N SER A 205 7.09 1.68 1.21
CA SER A 205 6.07 2.74 1.28
C SER A 205 4.68 2.11 1.29
N LEU A 206 3.92 2.32 2.35
CA LEU A 206 2.51 1.89 2.44
C LEU A 206 1.64 3.14 2.52
N SER A 207 0.70 3.26 1.60
CA SER A 207 -0.28 4.34 1.54
C SER A 207 -1.68 3.74 1.46
N VAL A 208 -2.48 3.95 2.50
CA VAL A 208 -3.89 3.56 2.58
C VAL A 208 -4.68 4.83 2.77
N GLU A 209 -5.06 5.43 1.65
CA GLU A 209 -5.64 6.77 1.64
C GLU A 209 -7.09 6.73 1.19
N ARG A 210 -7.92 7.52 1.83
CA ARG A 210 -9.33 7.62 1.49
C ARG A 210 -10.02 6.26 1.46
N SER A 211 -9.67 5.22 2.20
CA SER A 211 -10.32 3.90 2.04
C SER A 211 -11.41 3.63 3.09
N ASN A 212 -12.18 2.57 2.91
CA ASN A 212 -13.03 1.93 3.92
C ASN A 212 -12.46 0.56 4.33
N VAL A 213 -11.14 0.37 4.16
CA VAL A 213 -10.45 -0.84 4.62
C VAL A 213 -10.24 -0.72 6.12
N SER A 214 -10.73 -1.68 6.90
CA SER A 214 -10.35 -1.78 8.30
C SER A 214 -8.92 -2.30 8.41
N PHE A 215 -8.08 -1.56 9.11
CA PHE A 215 -6.66 -1.87 9.25
C PHE A 215 -6.23 -1.60 10.70
N ASP A 216 -5.64 -2.59 11.34
CA ASP A 216 -4.86 -2.41 12.56
C ASP A 216 -3.39 -2.62 12.21
N PRO A 217 -2.61 -1.54 12.06
CA PRO A 217 -1.24 -1.69 11.59
C PRO A 217 -0.39 -2.54 12.52
N ALA A 218 -0.67 -2.58 13.83
CA ALA A 218 0.11 -3.38 14.77
C ALA A 218 -0.12 -4.89 14.60
N ILE A 219 -1.31 -5.28 14.13
CA ILE A 219 -1.69 -6.67 13.86
C ILE A 219 -1.38 -7.06 12.42
N ASP A 220 -1.65 -6.16 11.49
CA ASP A 220 -1.69 -6.45 10.06
C ASP A 220 -0.32 -6.23 9.37
N LEU A 221 0.62 -5.50 9.99
CA LEU A 221 1.97 -5.27 9.43
C LEU A 221 3.08 -6.10 10.09
N GLU A 222 3.89 -6.74 9.25
CA GLU A 222 5.18 -7.29 9.65
C GLU A 222 6.26 -6.89 8.66
N ILE A 223 7.22 -6.12 9.10
CA ILE A 223 8.36 -5.76 8.28
C ILE A 223 9.57 -6.43 8.89
N LYS A 224 10.18 -7.40 8.21
CA LYS A 224 11.38 -8.11 8.68
C LYS A 224 12.59 -7.61 7.92
N ASN A 225 13.59 -7.10 8.64
CA ASN A 225 14.89 -6.69 8.09
C ASN A 225 14.86 -5.59 6.99
N GLY A 226 13.77 -4.81 6.91
CA GLY A 226 13.58 -3.76 5.89
C GLY A 226 13.74 -2.34 6.41
N LYS A 227 13.63 -1.38 5.50
CA LYS A 227 13.53 0.04 5.84
C LYS A 227 12.12 0.54 5.56
N LEU A 228 11.34 0.93 6.57
CA LEU A 228 10.10 1.65 6.31
C LEU A 228 10.48 3.10 5.94
N ARG A 229 10.00 3.62 4.81
CA ARG A 229 10.23 4.99 4.35
C ARG A 229 8.99 5.86 4.52
N ASP A 230 7.83 5.30 4.23
CA ASP A 230 6.58 6.05 4.26
C ASP A 230 5.44 5.15 4.74
N LEU A 231 4.74 5.59 5.78
CA LEU A 231 3.47 4.99 6.19
C LEU A 231 2.42 6.10 6.17
N ARG A 232 1.64 6.16 5.09
CA ARG A 232 0.54 7.11 4.92
C ARG A 232 -0.78 6.43 5.13
N ILE A 233 -1.52 6.88 6.11
CA ILE A 233 -2.89 6.43 6.30
C ILE A 233 -3.72 7.68 6.34
N SER A 234 -4.52 7.92 5.30
CA SER A 234 -5.41 9.08 5.27
C SER A 234 -6.83 8.66 5.06
N ASP A 235 -7.77 9.40 5.63
CA ASP A 235 -9.20 9.21 5.41
C ASP A 235 -9.64 7.72 5.36
N SER A 236 -9.16 6.87 6.26
CA SER A 236 -9.43 5.43 6.26
C SER A 236 -9.94 4.92 7.62
N LEU A 237 -10.63 3.78 7.66
CA LEU A 237 -11.08 3.16 8.92
C LEU A 237 -9.91 2.45 9.61
N VAL A 238 -9.13 3.16 10.41
CA VAL A 238 -7.95 2.59 11.06
C VAL A 238 -8.09 2.63 12.57
N SER A 239 -7.76 1.52 13.21
CA SER A 239 -7.83 1.34 14.66
C SER A 239 -6.55 0.68 15.17
N GLY A 240 -6.33 0.71 16.48
CA GLY A 240 -5.24 -0.03 17.11
C GLY A 240 -4.20 0.85 17.79
N ASP A 241 -3.18 0.18 18.34
CA ASP A 241 -2.11 0.81 19.12
C ASP A 241 -0.87 1.03 18.24
N LEU A 242 -0.64 2.28 17.85
CA LEU A 242 0.54 2.64 17.06
C LEU A 242 1.85 2.50 17.84
N GLY A 243 1.82 2.66 19.16
CA GLY A 243 2.97 2.41 20.02
C GLY A 243 3.40 0.94 19.95
N ALA A 244 2.42 0.03 19.94
CA ALA A 244 2.66 -1.40 19.74
C ALA A 244 3.25 -1.70 18.35
N LEU A 245 2.73 -1.07 17.29
CA LEU A 245 3.33 -1.15 15.95
C LEU A 245 4.80 -0.71 15.98
N PHE A 246 5.10 0.48 16.52
CA PHE A 246 6.45 1.01 16.51
C PHE A 246 7.41 0.14 17.33
N ALA A 247 6.96 -0.35 18.49
CA ALA A 247 7.73 -1.29 19.31
C ALA A 247 8.03 -2.60 18.55
N LYS A 248 7.04 -3.13 17.83
CA LYS A 248 7.19 -4.32 17.00
C LYS A 248 8.16 -4.09 15.84
N LEU A 249 8.04 -2.98 15.11
CA LEU A 249 8.95 -2.65 14.02
C LEU A 249 10.39 -2.50 14.52
N LEU A 250 10.59 -1.90 15.70
CA LEU A 250 11.89 -1.83 16.35
C LEU A 250 12.43 -3.23 16.72
N SER A 251 11.59 -4.12 17.25
CA SER A 251 12.01 -5.49 17.59
C SER A 251 12.31 -6.35 16.35
N ASP A 252 11.62 -6.10 15.23
CA ASP A 252 11.81 -6.80 13.96
C ASP A 252 13.08 -6.33 13.20
N GLY A 253 13.89 -5.45 13.82
CA GLY A 253 15.13 -4.94 13.24
C GLY A 253 14.93 -4.00 12.06
N VAL A 254 13.74 -3.39 11.95
CA VAL A 254 13.41 -2.44 10.88
C VAL A 254 14.28 -1.20 11.06
N LEU A 255 15.16 -0.95 10.09
CA LEU A 255 16.01 0.22 10.08
C LEU A 255 15.22 1.39 9.50
N TRP A 256 14.90 2.37 10.32
CA TRP A 256 14.28 3.60 9.85
C TRP A 256 15.27 4.36 8.96
N ASP A 257 14.87 4.66 7.72
CA ASP A 257 15.61 5.59 6.85
C ASP A 257 15.62 6.97 7.53
N GLU A 258 16.71 7.73 7.38
CA GLU A 258 16.86 9.12 7.85
C GLU A 258 15.85 10.10 7.22
N THR A 259 15.09 9.62 6.24
CA THR A 259 13.98 10.29 5.55
C THR A 259 12.61 9.68 5.88
N THR A 260 12.53 8.74 6.82
CA THR A 260 11.28 8.04 7.14
C THR A 260 10.24 9.01 7.65
N THR A 261 9.10 9.08 6.96
CA THR A 261 7.95 9.85 7.42
C THR A 261 6.82 8.89 7.78
N VAL A 262 6.24 9.05 8.97
CA VAL A 262 4.98 8.39 9.33
C VAL A 262 3.89 9.45 9.32
N GLY A 263 2.93 9.25 8.43
CA GLY A 263 1.88 10.20 8.14
C GLY A 263 0.49 9.68 8.34
N LEU A 264 -0.21 10.14 9.38
CA LEU A 264 -1.53 9.63 9.73
C LEU A 264 -2.58 10.73 9.63
N ALA A 265 -3.17 10.85 8.45
CA ALA A 265 -4.28 11.74 8.13
C ALA A 265 -5.64 11.02 8.19
N ALA A 266 -5.86 10.10 9.14
CA ALA A 266 -6.97 9.15 9.08
C ALA A 266 -8.35 9.77 9.41
N ARG A 267 -9.42 9.13 8.95
CA ARG A 267 -10.80 9.41 9.38
C ARG A 267 -11.11 8.54 10.59
N ASN A 268 -11.87 9.04 11.55
CA ASN A 268 -12.14 8.33 12.81
C ASN A 268 -10.83 7.98 13.56
N MET A 269 -10.01 9.00 13.81
CA MET A 269 -8.79 8.84 14.63
C MET A 269 -9.10 8.42 16.07
N ASP A 270 -10.35 8.45 16.55
CA ASP A 270 -10.73 8.00 17.91
C ASP A 270 -10.33 6.56 18.22
N THR A 271 -10.22 5.72 17.21
CA THR A 271 -9.84 4.32 17.40
C THR A 271 -8.33 4.09 17.37
N LEU A 272 -7.53 5.13 17.11
CA LEU A 272 -6.07 5.08 17.18
C LEU A 272 -5.58 5.55 18.55
N SER A 273 -4.66 4.78 19.10
CA SER A 273 -4.03 5.05 20.40
C SER A 273 -2.54 4.70 20.36
N GLY A 274 -1.88 4.81 21.51
CA GLY A 274 -0.52 4.30 21.70
C GLY A 274 0.51 5.37 22.08
N ASP A 275 1.67 4.87 22.47
CA ASP A 275 2.82 5.68 22.85
C ASP A 275 3.62 6.12 21.61
N ILE A 276 3.38 7.36 21.18
CA ILE A 276 4.04 7.90 19.98
C ILE A 276 5.51 8.28 20.23
N ALA A 277 5.99 8.26 21.48
CA ALA A 277 7.42 8.44 21.77
C ALA A 277 8.26 7.34 21.13
N ARG A 278 7.65 6.21 20.76
CA ARG A 278 8.28 5.10 20.03
C ARG A 278 8.42 5.35 18.53
N CYS A 279 7.72 6.34 17.98
CA CYS A 279 7.83 6.70 16.57
C CYS A 279 9.27 7.12 16.23
N PRO A 280 9.91 6.58 15.20
CA PRO A 280 11.34 6.74 14.94
C PRO A 280 11.82 8.15 14.62
N PHE A 281 11.05 8.93 13.85
CA PHE A 281 11.61 10.10 13.15
C PHE A 281 10.66 11.29 13.07
N ALA A 282 9.55 11.15 12.33
CA ALA A 282 8.56 12.19 12.14
C ALA A 282 7.15 11.61 12.17
N PHE A 283 6.25 12.30 12.85
CA PHE A 283 4.85 11.90 13.00
C PHE A 283 3.93 13.10 12.75
N PHE A 284 3.09 13.00 11.73
CA PHE A 284 2.09 14.02 11.46
C PHE A 284 0.68 13.45 11.56
N THR A 285 -0.24 14.23 12.14
CA THR A 285 -1.68 13.98 12.02
C THR A 285 -2.32 15.07 11.20
N ASN A 286 -2.70 14.79 9.96
CA ASN A 286 -3.30 15.82 9.11
C ASN A 286 -4.74 16.09 9.59
N THR A 287 -4.99 17.28 10.11
CA THR A 287 -6.34 17.80 10.37
C THR A 287 -6.69 18.98 9.47
N ASP A 288 -5.96 19.21 8.36
CA ASP A 288 -6.24 20.31 7.43
C ASP A 288 -7.61 20.15 6.77
N GLY A 289 -8.65 20.69 7.42
CA GLY A 289 -9.40 21.90 7.03
C GLY A 289 -9.92 22.06 5.60
N SER A 290 -9.64 21.14 4.68
CA SER A 290 -9.95 21.26 3.25
C SER A 290 -10.90 20.16 2.75
N TYR A 291 -11.32 19.24 3.62
CA TYR A 291 -12.39 18.27 3.35
C TYR A 291 -13.49 18.36 4.42
N ASN A 292 -14.33 19.39 4.27
CA ASN A 292 -15.63 19.58 4.92
C ASN A 292 -15.64 19.60 6.46
N GLU A 293 -16.09 20.74 6.98
CA GLU A 293 -16.37 21.11 8.37
C GLU A 293 -17.32 20.14 9.14
N TYR A 294 -17.77 19.06 8.51
CA TYR A 294 -18.68 18.05 9.08
C TYR A 294 -18.00 16.81 9.69
N ARG A 295 -16.66 16.73 9.70
CA ARG A 295 -15.93 15.54 10.19
C ARG A 295 -15.07 15.80 11.43
N GLN A 296 -15.57 16.63 12.36
CA GLN A 296 -15.10 16.64 13.74
C GLN A 296 -15.56 15.38 14.50
N ARG A 297 -15.03 14.21 14.17
CA ARG A 297 -15.26 12.99 14.97
C ARG A 297 -14.00 12.13 15.01
N GLY A 298 -13.37 12.14 16.18
CA GLY A 298 -12.56 11.04 16.66
C GLY A 298 -11.27 11.46 17.37
N LEU A 299 -11.34 11.55 18.69
CA LEU A 299 -10.26 11.96 19.61
C LEU A 299 -9.21 10.84 19.76
N SER A 300 -8.25 10.67 18.84
CA SER A 300 -7.06 9.84 19.16
C SER A 300 -6.39 10.42 20.40
N SER A 301 -6.29 9.65 21.48
CA SER A 301 -5.53 10.03 22.66
C SER A 301 -4.21 9.29 22.64
N PHE A 302 -3.17 9.95 22.12
CA PHE A 302 -1.82 9.40 22.19
C PHE A 302 -1.22 9.62 23.57
N SER A 303 -0.40 8.67 24.00
CA SER A 303 0.41 8.80 25.20
C SER A 303 1.85 9.14 24.83
N TRP A 304 2.62 9.53 25.84
CA TRP A 304 4.04 9.75 25.71
C TRP A 304 4.78 9.10 26.87
N SER A 305 5.69 8.17 26.55
CA SER A 305 6.70 7.70 27.50
C SER A 305 8.08 8.27 27.17
N ILE A 306 9.11 7.90 27.93
CA ILE A 306 10.48 8.32 27.63
C ILE A 306 10.88 7.77 26.25
N ARG A 307 11.20 8.68 25.34
CA ARG A 307 11.64 8.37 23.99
C ARG A 307 12.98 7.63 24.02
N PRO A 308 13.05 6.43 23.43
CA PRO A 308 14.29 5.64 23.39
C PRO A 308 15.27 6.13 22.32
N GLN A 309 14.80 6.84 21.28
CA GLN A 309 15.66 7.39 20.24
C GLN A 309 16.40 8.65 20.72
N GLY A 310 17.62 8.86 20.22
CA GLY A 310 18.47 10.00 20.59
C GLY A 310 18.11 11.34 19.95
N PHE A 311 17.10 11.36 19.07
CA PHE A 311 16.74 12.55 18.29
C PHE A 311 15.33 13.04 18.58
N ILE A 312 15.13 14.35 18.43
CA ILE A 312 13.83 15.02 18.51
C ILE A 312 12.90 14.46 17.41
N LEU A 313 11.67 14.12 17.81
CA LEU A 313 10.55 13.75 16.96
C LEU A 313 9.81 15.01 16.52
N ALA A 314 9.75 15.23 15.20
CA ALA A 314 8.86 16.25 14.63
C ALA A 314 7.40 15.81 14.78
N LEU A 315 6.55 16.71 15.28
CA LEU A 315 5.13 16.48 15.54
C LEU A 315 4.29 17.54 14.83
N GLU A 316 3.22 17.14 14.16
CA GLU A 316 2.29 18.08 13.52
C GLU A 316 0.84 17.77 13.92
N LYS A 317 0.21 18.69 14.64
CA LYS A 317 -1.19 18.68 15.12
C LYS A 317 -1.59 17.47 15.98
N VAL A 318 -0.65 16.92 16.73
CA VAL A 318 -0.84 15.66 17.46
C VAL A 318 -1.52 15.89 18.81
N LYS A 319 -2.62 15.17 19.10
CA LYS A 319 -3.33 15.27 20.38
C LYS A 319 -2.67 14.40 21.47
N LEU A 320 -2.10 15.07 22.46
CA LEU A 320 -1.39 14.45 23.60
C LEU A 320 -2.08 14.68 24.96
N GLY A 321 -3.11 15.53 25.01
CA GLY A 321 -3.84 15.78 26.26
C GLY A 321 -2.89 16.24 27.38
N ASN A 322 -2.85 15.49 28.49
CA ASN A 322 -2.01 15.82 29.66
C ASN A 322 -0.54 15.39 29.51
N PHE A 323 -0.16 14.75 28.40
CA PHE A 323 1.23 14.30 28.17
C PHE A 323 2.12 15.37 27.54
N VAL A 324 1.61 16.57 27.24
CA VAL A 324 2.38 17.63 26.56
C VAL A 324 3.64 18.02 27.35
N ASP A 325 3.53 18.25 28.66
CA ASP A 325 4.71 18.63 29.46
C ASP A 325 5.77 17.52 29.51
N ALA A 326 5.33 16.28 29.74
CA ALA A 326 6.22 15.12 29.76
C ALA A 326 6.94 14.93 28.42
N MET A 327 6.21 15.12 27.30
CA MET A 327 6.77 15.08 25.96
C MET A 327 7.83 16.16 25.74
N LEU A 328 7.52 17.42 26.07
CA LEU A 328 8.46 18.54 25.89
C LEU A 328 9.73 18.35 26.71
N ILE A 329 9.60 17.95 27.97
CA ILE A 329 10.72 17.68 28.87
C ILE A 329 11.61 16.57 28.30
N ASP A 330 11.03 15.47 27.84
CA ASP A 330 11.78 14.36 27.25
C ASP A 330 12.46 14.77 25.94
N GLN A 331 11.73 15.42 25.01
CA GLN A 331 12.28 15.89 23.73
C GLN A 331 13.44 16.88 23.90
N ALA A 332 13.40 17.75 24.92
CA ALA A 332 14.48 18.70 25.20
C ALA A 332 15.82 18.02 25.52
N THR A 333 15.80 16.76 25.99
CA THR A 333 17.00 15.96 26.23
C THR A 333 17.62 15.37 24.96
N LYS A 334 16.93 15.46 23.82
CA LYS A 334 17.35 14.81 22.56
C LYS A 334 18.04 15.80 21.62
N GLU A 335 18.82 15.27 20.69
CA GLU A 335 19.49 16.09 19.69
C GLU A 335 18.61 16.35 18.47
N LEU A 336 18.88 17.44 17.75
CA LEU A 336 18.33 17.59 16.41
C LEU A 336 18.90 16.50 15.50
N HIS A 337 18.04 15.90 14.68
CA HIS A 337 18.53 14.97 13.67
C HIS A 337 19.41 15.71 12.64
N PRO A 338 20.54 15.15 12.17
CA PRO A 338 21.41 15.79 11.19
C PRO A 338 20.70 16.26 9.91
N THR A 339 19.71 15.49 9.44
CA THR A 339 18.90 15.83 8.25
C THR A 339 17.81 16.87 8.50
N ALA A 340 17.54 17.27 9.77
CA ALA A 340 16.58 18.33 10.08
C ALA A 340 16.97 19.68 9.46
N ALA A 341 18.25 19.87 9.14
CA ALA A 341 18.72 21.05 8.40
C ALA A 341 18.08 21.20 7.01
N ALA A 342 17.65 20.09 6.38
CA ALA A 342 17.13 20.09 5.01
C ALA A 342 15.63 20.45 4.91
N SER A 343 14.89 20.45 6.02
CA SER A 343 13.44 20.73 5.99
C SER A 343 12.96 21.43 7.25
N SER A 344 12.33 22.59 7.08
CA SER A 344 11.82 23.40 8.20
C SER A 344 10.77 22.67 9.04
N TRP A 345 9.97 21.79 8.43
CA TRP A 345 8.95 21.02 9.13
C TRP A 345 9.54 19.96 10.08
N LEU A 346 10.75 19.46 9.83
CA LEU A 346 11.48 18.56 10.75
C LEU A 346 11.96 19.27 12.02
N LYS A 347 11.74 20.59 12.11
CA LYS A 347 11.98 21.43 13.27
C LYS A 347 10.69 21.94 13.89
N SER A 348 9.57 21.25 13.69
CA SER A 348 8.27 21.62 14.25
C SER A 348 7.81 20.61 15.32
N ILE A 349 7.37 21.12 16.46
CA ILE A 349 6.55 20.41 17.44
C ILE A 349 5.25 21.17 17.56
N TYR A 350 4.22 20.70 16.87
CA TYR A 350 2.85 21.20 17.00
C TYR A 350 1.96 20.12 17.63
N VAL A 351 1.52 20.37 18.86
CA VAL A 351 0.66 19.46 19.62
C VAL A 351 -0.59 20.13 20.19
N ILE A 352 -1.59 19.31 20.51
CA ILE A 352 -2.88 19.69 21.08
C ILE A 352 -2.99 19.06 22.48
N GLY A 353 -3.17 19.88 23.53
CA GLY A 353 -3.26 19.40 24.90
C GLY A 353 -3.02 20.48 25.96
N THR A 354 -2.75 20.04 27.19
CA THR A 354 -2.54 20.91 28.35
C THR A 354 -1.06 21.01 28.66
N ARG A 355 -0.52 22.22 28.53
CA ARG A 355 0.85 22.59 28.93
C ARG A 355 0.80 23.42 30.22
N THR A 356 1.75 23.20 31.11
CA THR A 356 1.94 23.97 32.33
C THR A 356 3.32 24.63 32.36
N ALA A 357 3.61 25.40 33.41
CA ALA A 357 4.94 25.99 33.63
C ALA A 357 6.05 24.93 33.83
N ALA A 358 5.69 23.67 34.11
CA ALA A 358 6.65 22.58 34.30
C ALA A 358 7.55 22.35 33.08
N SER A 359 7.11 22.72 31.88
CA SER A 359 7.87 22.56 30.63
C SER A 359 8.48 23.86 30.08
N ASP A 360 8.49 24.97 30.83
CA ASP A 360 9.06 26.25 30.36
C ASP A 360 10.54 26.14 29.98
N ALA A 361 11.36 25.55 30.85
CA ALA A 361 12.77 25.32 30.56
C ALA A 361 12.98 24.39 29.34
N ALA A 362 12.11 23.42 29.16
CA ALA A 362 12.18 22.48 28.04
C ALA A 362 11.85 23.18 26.70
N VAL A 363 10.83 24.04 26.68
CA VAL A 363 10.49 24.85 25.49
C VAL A 363 11.64 25.79 25.12
N GLN A 364 12.27 26.44 26.11
CA GLN A 364 13.45 27.27 25.84
C GLN A 364 14.58 26.44 25.23
N THR A 365 14.91 25.29 25.85
CA THR A 365 15.94 24.37 25.34
C THR A 365 15.67 23.94 23.89
N LEU A 366 14.42 23.59 23.56
CA LEU A 366 14.03 23.21 22.19
C LEU A 366 14.14 24.39 21.22
N THR A 367 13.76 25.59 21.64
CA THR A 367 13.84 26.82 20.84
C THR A 367 15.30 27.19 20.57
N ASP A 368 16.18 27.07 21.57
CA ASP A 368 17.62 27.30 21.43
C ASP A 368 18.27 26.31 20.47
N LYS A 369 17.73 25.09 20.40
CA LYS A 369 18.09 24.08 19.38
C LYS A 369 17.51 24.41 18.00
N GLY A 370 16.69 25.45 17.85
CA GLY A 370 16.09 25.85 16.58
C GLY A 370 14.80 25.11 16.22
N VAL A 371 14.12 24.51 17.21
CA VAL A 371 12.79 23.88 17.06
C VAL A 371 11.69 24.89 17.36
N THR A 372 10.68 24.95 16.50
CA THR A 372 9.46 25.72 16.74
C THR A 372 8.48 24.87 17.54
N VAL A 373 8.08 25.35 18.72
CA VAL A 373 7.10 24.67 19.58
C VAL A 373 5.78 25.44 19.54
N THR A 374 4.72 24.77 19.11
CA THR A 374 3.33 25.27 19.13
C THR A 374 2.48 24.32 19.96
N VAL A 375 1.85 24.82 21.01
CA VAL A 375 0.87 24.08 21.80
C VAL A 375 -0.47 24.80 21.71
N THR A 376 -1.50 24.08 21.32
CA THR A 376 -2.89 24.57 21.32
C THR A 376 -3.71 23.86 22.37
N ALA A 377 -4.65 24.57 22.98
CA ALA A 377 -5.60 23.98 23.91
C ALA A 377 -6.50 22.97 23.16
N GLY A 378 -6.75 21.82 23.78
CA GLY A 378 -7.40 20.67 23.14
C GLY A 378 -8.81 20.34 23.57
#